data_AF-A0A382ZHU3-F1
#
_entry.id   AF-A0A382ZHU3-F1
#
_cell.length_a   1.000
_cell.length_b   1.000
_cell.length_c   1.000
_cell.angle_alpha   90.00
_cell.angle_beta   90.00
_cell.angle_gamma   90.00
#
_symmetry.space_group_name_H-M   'P 1'
#
loop_
_entity.id
_entity.type
_entity.pdbx_description
1 polymer ?
#
loop_
_entity_poly.entity_id
_entity_poly.type
_entity_poly.pdbx_seq_one_letter_code
_entity_poly.pdbx_strand_id
1 'polypeptide(L)' 'MIADLTREQQLIKESIAKLCEQYDDQYWLDRDNDGVFPEEFCRTLADAGWMGIAMPKE' A
#
# COMPACT_ATOMS: atom_id res chain seq x y z
N MET A 1 -22.96 13.29 1.62
CA MET A 1 -23.16 11.84 1.78
C MET A 1 -21.80 11.20 1.60
N ILE A 2 -21.27 10.56 2.64
CA ILE A 2 -20.01 9.80 2.53
C ILE A 2 -20.40 8.52 1.79
N ALA A 3 -19.79 8.25 0.64
CA ALA A 3 -20.06 7.03 -0.11
C ALA A 3 -19.59 5.83 0.73
N ASP A 4 -20.52 4.96 1.13
CA ASP A 4 -20.17 3.68 1.73
C ASP A 4 -19.38 2.85 0.71
N LEU A 5 -18.22 2.38 1.13
CA LEU A 5 -17.40 1.49 0.31
C LEU A 5 -18.17 0.18 0.11
N THR A 6 -18.15 -0.35 -1.11
CA THR A 6 -18.67 -1.70 -1.36
C THR A 6 -17.88 -2.73 -0.54
N ARG A 7 -18.46 -3.90 -0.28
CA ARG A 7 -17.77 -4.96 0.47
C ARG A 7 -16.41 -5.33 -0.14
N GLU A 8 -16.32 -5.31 -1.47
CA GLU A 8 -15.06 -5.53 -2.18
C GLU A 8 -14.05 -4.41 -1.92
N GLN A 9 -14.48 -3.15 -1.93
CA GLN A 9 -13.62 -2.01 -1.61
C GLN A 9 -13.16 -2.00 -0.15
N GLN A 10 -14.00 -2.46 0.78
CA GLN A 10 -13.62 -2.66 2.18
C GLN A 10 -12.55 -3.73 2.33
N LEU A 11 -12.72 -4.89 1.68
CA LEU A 11 -11.71 -5.96 1.68
C LEU A 11 -10.39 -5.50 1.09
N ILE A 12 -10.43 -4.70 0.02
CA ILE A 12 -9.25 -4.08 -0.58
C ILE A 12 -8.54 -3.16 0.43
N LYS A 13 -9.30 -2.28 1.09
CA LYS A 13 -8.76 -1.36 2.09
C LYS A 13 -8.12 -2.11 3.26
N GLU A 14 -8.77 -3.13 3.79
CA GLU A 14 -8.23 -3.95 4.88
C GLU A 14 -6.95 -4.69 4.46
N SER A 15 -6.89 -5.17 3.23
CA SER A 15 -5.73 -5.89 2.71
C SER A 15 -4.52 -4.97 2.53
N ILE A 16 -4.71 -3.75 1.99
CA ILE A 16 -3.65 -2.74 1.91
C ILE A 16 -3.24 -2.27 3.31
N ALA A 17 -4.20 -2.06 4.22
CA ALA A 17 -3.91 -1.60 5.57
C ALA A 17 -2.96 -2.57 6.31
N LYS A 18 -3.17 -3.88 6.19
CA LYS A 18 -2.28 -4.91 6.76
C LYS A 18 -0.87 -4.90 6.16
N LEU A 19 -0.73 -4.53 4.89
CA LEU A 19 0.59 -4.37 4.28
C LEU A 19 1.29 -3.12 4.81
N CYS A 20 0.55 -2.03 4.95
CA CYS A 20 1.06 -0.79 5.53
C CYS A 20 1.41 -0.91 7.02
N GLU A 21 0.77 -1.79 7.79
CA GLU A 21 1.11 -2.03 9.21
C GLU A 21 2.57 -2.49 9.42
N GLN A 22 3.22 -3.02 8.37
CA GLN A 22 4.63 -3.42 8.41
C GLN A 22 5.58 -2.22 8.31
N TYR A 23 5.07 -1.05 7.92
CA TYR A 23 5.81 0.18 7.68
C TYR A 23 5.25 1.28 8.59
N ASP A 24 5.75 1.29 9.82
CA ASP A 24 5.32 2.21 10.87
C ASP A 24 5.90 3.63 10.70
N ASP A 25 5.53 4.52 11.60
CA ASP A 25 5.98 5.91 11.59
C ASP A 25 7.51 6.02 11.65
N GLN A 26 8.20 5.07 12.28
CA GLN A 26 9.66 5.06 12.38
C GLN A 26 10.30 4.78 11.02
N TYR A 27 9.79 3.80 10.27
CA TYR A 27 10.23 3.56 8.89
C TYR A 27 10.10 4.83 8.02
N TRP A 28 8.95 5.52 8.11
CA TRP A 28 8.72 6.74 7.33
C TRP A 28 9.61 7.90 7.78
N LEU A 29 9.84 8.03 9.09
CA LEU A 29 10.76 9.03 9.64
C LEU A 29 12.19 8.77 9.17
N ASP A 30 12.64 7.51 9.16
CA ASP A 30 13.96 7.16 8.66
C ASP A 30 14.07 7.48 7.16
N ARG A 31 13.04 7.17 6.36
CA ARG A 31 12.99 7.51 4.92
C ARG A 31 13.00 9.02 4.65
N ASP A 32 12.32 9.80 5.49
CA ASP A 32 12.30 11.26 5.40
C ASP A 32 13.69 11.85 5.75
N ASN A 33 14.37 11.27 6.74
CA ASN A 33 15.71 11.70 7.14
C ASN A 33 16.81 11.28 6.16
N ASP A 34 16.75 10.05 5.64
CA ASP A 34 17.77 9.48 4.74
C ASP A 34 17.54 9.89 3.26
N GLY A 35 16.32 10.31 2.90
CA GLY A 35 15.94 10.68 1.54
C GLY A 35 15.96 9.51 0.55
N VAL A 36 15.99 8.26 1.05
CA VAL A 36 16.07 7.04 0.27
C VAL A 36 14.68 6.65 -0.22
N PHE A 37 14.60 6.26 -1.48
CA PHE A 37 13.34 5.75 -2.04
C PHE A 37 12.92 4.46 -1.32
N PRO A 38 11.65 4.34 -0.87
CA PRO A 38 11.18 3.19 -0.11
C PRO A 38 10.96 1.96 -1.01
N GLU A 39 12.05 1.40 -1.57
CA GLU A 39 12.02 0.26 -2.48
C GLU A 39 11.36 -0.97 -1.86
N GLU A 40 11.57 -1.20 -0.56
CA GLU A 40 11.01 -2.35 0.14
C GLU A 40 9.48 -2.26 0.22
N PHE A 41 8.96 -1.10 0.58
CA PHE A 41 7.52 -0.82 0.55
C PHE A 41 6.93 -1.02 -0.85
N CYS A 42 7.58 -0.45 -1.88
CA CYS A 42 7.13 -0.63 -3.26
C CYS A 42 7.16 -2.08 -3.71
N ARG A 43 8.19 -2.85 -3.31
CA ARG A 43 8.31 -4.28 -3.61
C ARG A 43 7.22 -5.08 -2.91
N THR A 44 6.96 -4.84 -1.64
CA THR A 44 5.89 -5.50 -0.90
C THR A 44 4.51 -5.26 -1.52
N LEU A 45 4.25 -4.03 -1.99
CA LEU A 45 3.01 -3.73 -2.72
C LEU A 45 2.95 -4.44 -4.09
N ALA A 46 4.07 -4.52 -4.80
CA ALA A 46 4.16 -5.21 -6.09
C ALA A 46 3.98 -6.74 -5.95
N ASP A 47 4.65 -7.36 -4.96
CA ASP A 47 4.53 -8.79 -4.63
C ASP A 47 3.11 -9.15 -4.19
N ALA A 48 2.45 -8.27 -3.44
CA ALA A 48 1.05 -8.43 -3.07
C ALA A 48 0.08 -8.13 -4.23
N GLY A 49 0.59 -7.85 -5.44
CA GLY A 49 -0.19 -7.70 -6.66
C GLY A 49 -0.87 -6.33 -6.81
N TRP A 50 -0.66 -5.39 -5.89
CA TRP A 50 -1.36 -4.10 -5.89
C TRP A 50 -0.97 -3.19 -7.06
N MET A 51 0.28 -3.26 -7.53
CA MET A 51 0.70 -2.52 -8.74
C MET A 51 0.08 -3.06 -10.02
N GLY A 52 -0.44 -4.29 -10.02
CA GLY A 52 -1.11 -4.91 -11.18
C GLY A 52 -2.62 -4.71 -11.23
N ILE A 53 -3.26 -4.28 -10.14
CA ILE A 53 -4.73 -4.12 -10.09
C ILE A 53 -5.21 -2.94 -10.95
N ALA A 54 -4.37 -1.93 -11.15
CA ALA A 54 -4.66 -0.76 -11.98
C ALA A 54 -4.02 -0.80 -13.38
N MET A 55 -3.19 -1.81 -13.68
CA MET A 55 -2.62 -1.95 -15.02
C MET A 55 -3.52 -2.81 -15.90
N PRO A 56 -3.86 -2.37 -17.14
CA PRO A 56 -4.56 -3.22 -18.08
C PRO A 56 -3.69 -4.44 -18.37
N LYS A 57 -4.30 -5.63 -18.32
CA LYS A 57 -3.70 -6.83 -18.90
C LYS A 57 -3.75 -6.64 -20.42
N GLU A 58 -2.60 -6.56 -21.06
CA GLU A 58 -2.49 -6.73 -22.51
C GLU A 58 -3.04 -8.10 -22.94
#